data_AF-A0A2H5Y4H2-F1
#
_entry.id   AF-A0A2H5Y4H2-F1
#
_cell.length_a   1.000
_cell.length_b   1.000
_cell.length_c   1.000
_cell.angle_alpha   90.00
_cell.angle_beta   90.00
_cell.angle_gamma   90.00
#
_symmetry.space_group_name_H-M   'P 1'
#
loop_
_entity.id
_entity.type
_entity.pdbx_description
1 polymer ?
#
loop_
_entity_poly.entity_id
_entity_poly.type
_entity_poly.pdbx_seq_one_letter_code
_entity_poly.pdbx_strand_id
1 'polypeptide(L)'
;MSIPRAHPLAIMLLEDIGRGGGGSLAGSDEAMKGFAHFISGIALATFFPEVVRDAAQGAIGPALGGIAAMLPDVLDFRFARWLEQPDRTVDPGEDPPPPEAIARAVKEAVEQAWEERRPIRLMLHTLRLGPDAWRRYQVRFDPERSAIEVTIGPMVSTGGRLIAPEGSSGSPFRLPLPIPIRYDYDPEIVVDIFSGPSMAFVPEEDAVRILFLPWHRAWSHSLVLAALLGVVAGLLGGARIGWVMGLGYALHILEDQLGWMGSNLFWPFTRHRVPGLRWMRSVDPWPNFAAVWLSLVLILWNLDRFSASSLLPPWFPLLALPLPFLLRMAGRHPALREQWDEADPD
;
A
#
# COMPACT_ATOMS: atom_id res chain seq x y z
N MET A 1 27.55 25.84 26.49
CA MET A 1 26.44 24.90 26.77
C MET A 1 26.26 24.05 25.53
N SER A 2 26.57 22.75 25.63
CA SER A 2 26.66 21.84 24.48
C SER A 2 25.26 21.36 24.07
N ILE A 3 24.93 21.52 22.79
CA ILE A 3 23.70 21.00 22.19
C ILE A 3 23.80 19.47 22.18
N PRO A 4 22.84 18.71 22.73
CA PRO A 4 22.91 17.26 22.67
C PRO A 4 22.72 16.82 21.21
N ARG A 5 23.73 16.12 20.68
CA ARG A 5 23.67 15.46 19.37
C ARG A 5 22.53 14.44 19.40
N ALA A 6 21.71 14.45 18.35
CA ALA A 6 20.68 13.45 18.13
C ALA A 6 21.27 12.03 18.26
N HIS A 7 20.53 11.14 18.92
CA HIS A 7 20.94 9.76 19.16
C HIS A 7 21.10 9.02 17.82
N PRO A 8 22.18 8.24 17.60
CA PRO A 8 22.48 7.60 16.31
C PRO A 8 21.37 6.65 15.79
N LEU A 9 20.49 6.16 16.67
CA LEU A 9 19.30 5.37 16.31
C LEU A 9 18.21 6.19 15.60
N ALA A 10 18.07 7.49 15.88
CA ALA A 10 17.08 8.34 15.22
C ALA A 10 17.52 8.74 13.80
N ILE A 11 18.85 8.86 13.58
CA ILE A 11 19.43 9.07 12.24
C ILE A 11 19.33 7.77 11.43
N MET A 12 19.55 6.61 12.05
CA MET A 12 19.41 5.31 11.40
C MET A 12 17.96 4.99 10.98
N LEU A 13 16.95 5.42 11.75
CA LEU A 13 15.53 5.30 11.41
C LEU A 13 15.10 6.21 10.24
N LEU A 14 15.77 7.35 10.05
CA LEU A 14 15.50 8.28 8.93
C LEU A 14 16.31 7.93 7.67
N GLU A 15 17.53 7.41 7.82
CA GLU A 15 18.38 6.99 6.69
C GLU A 15 17.90 5.68 6.04
N ASP A 16 17.26 4.78 6.78
CA ASP A 16 16.75 3.50 6.22
C ASP A 16 15.38 3.64 5.53
N ILE A 17 14.66 4.74 5.79
CA ILE A 17 13.47 5.16 5.00
C ILE A 17 13.93 5.77 3.65
N GLY A 18 15.13 6.35 3.59
CA GLY A 18 15.68 7.00 2.40
C GLY A 18 16.58 6.14 1.50
N ARG A 19 16.89 4.89 1.87
CA ARG A 19 17.76 4.00 1.07
C ARG A 19 17.01 3.03 0.16
N GLY A 20 15.68 3.05 0.16
CA GLY A 20 14.87 2.44 -0.90
C GLY A 20 14.55 3.48 -1.97
N GLY A 21 15.32 3.50 -3.06
CA GLY A 21 14.91 4.21 -4.28
C GLY A 21 15.72 5.46 -4.62
N GLY A 22 16.86 5.26 -5.28
CA GLY A 22 17.37 6.25 -6.22
C GLY A 22 16.66 6.08 -7.57
N GLY A 23 15.84 7.07 -7.95
CA GLY A 23 15.47 7.31 -9.35
C GLY A 23 14.04 6.95 -9.79
N SER A 24 13.23 8.00 -9.95
CA SER A 24 12.06 8.14 -10.85
C SER A 24 10.73 7.44 -10.48
N LEU A 25 9.71 8.30 -10.33
CA LEU A 25 8.24 8.17 -10.39
C LEU A 25 7.52 6.93 -9.79
N ALA A 26 7.98 5.69 -10.00
CA ALA A 26 7.41 4.56 -9.26
C ALA A 26 7.87 4.54 -7.79
N GLY A 27 9.10 4.99 -7.52
CA GLY A 27 9.60 5.15 -6.14
C GLY A 27 8.91 6.27 -5.36
N SER A 28 8.34 7.28 -6.05
CA SER A 28 7.57 8.33 -5.38
C SER A 28 6.20 7.86 -4.92
N ASP A 29 5.57 6.90 -5.60
CA ASP A 29 4.23 6.44 -5.24
C ASP A 29 4.26 5.54 -4.00
N GLU A 30 5.27 4.67 -3.84
CA GLU A 30 5.44 3.89 -2.61
C GLU A 30 5.88 4.76 -1.43
N ALA A 31 6.79 5.71 -1.65
CA ALA A 31 7.19 6.67 -0.62
C ALA A 31 6.02 7.57 -0.18
N MET A 32 5.16 7.95 -1.13
CA MET A 32 4.00 8.78 -0.87
C MET A 32 2.90 8.04 -0.09
N LYS A 33 2.70 6.73 -0.31
CA LYS A 33 1.80 5.90 0.51
C LYS A 33 2.24 5.86 1.97
N GLY A 34 3.50 5.50 2.22
CA GLY A 34 4.05 5.44 3.58
C GLY A 34 4.01 6.81 4.27
N PHE A 35 4.24 7.88 3.52
CA PHE A 35 4.15 9.24 4.03
C PHE A 35 2.72 9.67 4.37
N ALA A 36 1.72 9.28 3.56
CA ALA A 36 0.31 9.61 3.80
C ALA A 36 -0.19 9.04 5.14
N HIS A 37 0.10 7.78 5.43
CA HIS A 37 -0.24 7.15 6.72
C HIS A 37 0.52 7.79 7.89
N PHE A 38 1.81 8.08 7.70
CA PHE A 38 2.61 8.74 8.73
C PHE A 38 2.04 10.12 9.11
N ILE A 39 1.75 10.96 8.12
CA ILE A 39 1.26 12.32 8.38
C ILE A 39 -0.17 12.34 8.93
N SER A 40 -1.03 11.39 8.52
CA SER A 40 -2.37 11.25 9.08
C SER A 40 -2.32 10.85 10.56
N GLY A 41 -1.38 9.97 10.93
CA GLY A 41 -1.09 9.64 12.33
C GLY A 41 -0.61 10.85 13.15
N ILE A 42 0.25 11.70 12.59
CA ILE A 42 0.63 12.98 13.22
C ILE A 42 -0.60 13.87 13.40
N ALA A 43 -1.40 14.05 12.35
CA ALA A 43 -2.59 14.91 12.38
C ALA A 43 -3.57 14.46 13.45
N LEU A 44 -3.85 13.16 13.55
CA LEU A 44 -4.65 12.58 14.61
C LEU A 44 -4.11 12.93 16.00
N ALA A 45 -2.81 12.77 16.23
CA ALA A 45 -2.20 13.06 17.52
C ALA A 45 -2.32 14.55 17.90
N THR A 46 -2.40 15.47 16.94
CA THR A 46 -2.61 16.90 17.23
C THR A 46 -4.00 17.22 17.80
N PHE A 47 -4.99 16.32 17.71
CA PHE A 47 -6.30 16.53 18.34
C PHE A 47 -6.29 16.43 19.87
N PHE A 48 -5.18 15.95 20.46
CA PHE A 48 -4.98 15.92 21.91
C PHE A 48 -4.28 17.20 22.34
N PRO A 49 -4.96 18.16 23.01
CA PRO A 49 -4.38 19.46 23.33
C PRO A 49 -3.11 19.35 24.17
N GLU A 50 -3.06 18.40 25.10
CA GLU A 50 -1.91 18.16 25.95
C GLU A 50 -0.73 17.59 25.16
N VAL A 51 -0.98 16.78 24.13
CA VAL A 51 0.08 16.27 23.25
C VAL A 51 0.74 17.42 22.49
N VAL A 52 -0.05 18.39 22.03
CA VAL A 52 0.47 19.60 21.37
C VAL A 52 1.26 20.48 22.33
N ARG A 53 0.75 20.70 23.55
CA ARG A 53 1.44 21.51 24.57
C ARG A 53 2.75 20.86 25.03
N ASP A 54 2.75 19.55 25.25
CA ASP A 54 3.95 18.80 25.63
C ASP A 54 4.97 18.80 24.47
N ALA A 55 4.50 18.72 23.23
CA ALA A 55 5.37 18.81 22.05
C ALA A 55 6.06 20.17 21.91
N ALA A 56 5.38 21.27 22.27
CA ALA A 56 6.00 22.59 22.34
C ALA A 56 7.14 22.68 23.38
N GLN A 57 7.17 21.75 24.34
CA GLN A 57 8.24 21.61 25.34
C GLN A 57 9.28 20.54 24.97
N GLY A 58 9.18 19.95 23.77
CA GLY A 58 10.11 18.95 23.25
C GLY A 58 9.66 17.49 23.35
N ALA A 59 8.42 17.22 23.77
CA ALA A 59 7.88 15.85 23.74
C ALA A 59 7.61 15.38 22.30
N ILE A 60 7.70 14.07 22.07
CA ILE A 60 7.56 13.46 20.74
C ILE A 60 6.16 12.91 20.46
N GLY A 61 5.14 13.32 21.22
CA GLY A 61 3.79 12.76 21.13
C GLY A 61 3.19 12.73 19.71
N PRO A 62 3.25 13.82 18.92
CA PRO A 62 2.80 13.79 17.52
C PRO A 62 3.55 12.77 16.66
N ALA A 63 4.87 12.67 16.84
CA ALA A 63 5.70 11.71 16.11
C ALA A 63 5.36 10.25 16.49
N LEU A 64 5.00 9.98 17.75
CA LEU A 64 4.52 8.66 18.16
C LEU A 64 3.23 8.27 17.43
N GLY A 65 2.32 9.21 17.18
CA GLY A 65 1.12 8.97 16.37
C GLY A 65 1.47 8.58 14.94
N GLY A 66 2.40 9.29 14.31
CA GLY A 66 2.89 8.95 12.97
C GLY A 66 3.59 7.59 12.92
N ILE A 67 4.48 7.30 13.87
CA ILE A 67 5.14 6.00 13.98
C ILE A 67 4.10 4.88 14.12
N ALA A 68 3.10 5.06 14.99
CA ALA A 68 2.06 4.08 15.20
C ALA A 68 1.24 3.80 13.93
N ALA A 69 0.97 4.83 13.13
CA ALA A 69 0.31 4.68 11.84
C ALA A 69 1.16 3.91 10.82
N MET A 70 2.50 4.00 10.86
CA MET A 70 3.36 3.19 9.96
C MET A 70 3.51 1.73 10.39
N LEU A 71 3.27 1.40 11.66
CA LEU A 71 3.57 0.07 12.21
C LEU A 71 2.89 -1.10 11.47
N PRO A 72 1.62 -1.05 11.03
CA PRO A 72 0.97 -2.18 10.36
C PRO A 72 1.74 -2.63 9.12
N ASP A 73 2.13 -1.69 8.25
CA ASP A 73 2.91 -1.97 7.04
C ASP A 73 4.34 -2.41 7.38
N VAL A 74 4.97 -1.78 8.37
CA VAL A 74 6.29 -2.22 8.84
C VAL A 74 6.25 -3.67 9.29
N LEU A 75 5.22 -4.08 10.03
CA LEU A 75 5.04 -5.46 10.47
C LEU A 75 4.84 -6.40 9.28
N ASP A 76 4.08 -5.98 8.28
CA ASP A 76 3.85 -6.79 7.09
C ASP A 76 5.11 -7.00 6.26
N PHE A 77 5.78 -5.91 5.87
CA PHE A 77 6.91 -5.98 4.96
C PHE A 77 8.20 -6.46 5.62
N ARG A 78 8.40 -6.21 6.92
CA ARG A 78 9.59 -6.66 7.65
C ARG A 78 9.43 -8.03 8.31
N PHE A 79 8.20 -8.50 8.57
CA PHE A 79 7.97 -9.79 9.23
C PHE A 79 7.01 -10.68 8.47
N ALA A 80 5.75 -10.27 8.24
CA ALA A 80 4.73 -11.17 7.69
C ALA A 80 5.12 -11.73 6.32
N ARG A 81 5.69 -10.89 5.44
CA ARG A 81 6.19 -11.29 4.12
C ARG A 81 7.21 -12.43 4.18
N TRP A 82 8.10 -12.42 5.18
CA TRP A 82 9.17 -13.43 5.32
C TRP A 82 8.69 -14.72 5.98
N LEU A 83 7.59 -14.64 6.73
CA LEU A 83 6.93 -15.82 7.30
C LEU A 83 6.04 -16.53 6.27
N GLU A 84 5.73 -15.87 5.14
CA GLU A 84 4.99 -16.48 4.04
C GLU A 84 5.88 -17.50 3.31
N GLN A 85 5.44 -18.76 3.31
CA GLN A 85 6.07 -19.83 2.55
C GLN A 85 5.17 -20.21 1.38
N PRO A 86 5.61 -20.02 0.13
CA PRO A 86 4.84 -20.44 -1.03
C PRO A 86 4.83 -21.97 -1.15
N ASP A 87 3.66 -22.54 -1.48
CA ASP A 87 3.55 -23.94 -1.87
C ASP A 87 4.14 -24.17 -3.27
N ARG A 88 4.01 -23.15 -4.14
CA ARG A 88 4.49 -23.16 -5.52
C ARG A 88 5.12 -21.83 -5.91
N THR A 89 6.06 -21.88 -6.84
CA THR A 89 6.75 -20.72 -7.41
C THR A 89 6.73 -20.83 -8.93
N VAL A 90 6.46 -19.72 -9.62
CA VAL A 90 6.64 -19.60 -11.09
C VAL A 90 7.84 -18.72 -11.32
N ASP A 91 8.92 -19.32 -11.80
CA ASP A 91 10.07 -18.58 -12.34
C ASP A 91 10.01 -18.67 -13.87
N PRO A 92 9.81 -17.54 -14.58
CA PRO A 92 9.64 -17.57 -16.01
C PRO A 92 10.88 -18.06 -16.78
N GLY A 93 12.10 -17.87 -16.24
CA GLY A 93 13.36 -18.42 -16.76
C GLY A 93 13.84 -18.00 -18.17
N GLU A 94 12.93 -17.57 -19.05
CA GLU A 94 13.15 -17.27 -20.47
C GLU A 94 12.60 -15.88 -20.83
N ASP A 95 13.26 -15.17 -21.76
CA ASP A 95 12.79 -13.87 -22.30
C ASP A 95 12.52 -13.97 -23.82
N PRO A 96 11.31 -13.62 -24.31
CA PRO A 96 10.10 -13.37 -23.52
C PRO A 96 9.57 -14.66 -22.88
N PRO A 97 8.96 -14.59 -21.69
CA PRO A 97 8.47 -15.78 -21.03
C PRO A 97 7.23 -16.34 -21.74
N PRO A 98 7.10 -17.67 -21.86
CA PRO A 98 5.96 -18.27 -22.53
C PRO A 98 4.67 -18.04 -21.71
N PRO A 99 3.68 -17.28 -22.22
CA PRO A 99 2.49 -16.93 -21.45
C PRO A 99 1.63 -18.15 -21.13
N GLU A 100 1.68 -19.20 -21.98
CA GLU A 100 1.03 -20.48 -21.72
C GLU A 100 1.56 -21.17 -20.45
N ALA A 101 2.88 -21.16 -20.24
CA ALA A 101 3.48 -21.82 -19.08
C ALA A 101 3.06 -21.15 -17.77
N ILE A 102 3.04 -19.81 -17.75
CA ILE A 102 2.56 -19.03 -16.61
C ILE A 102 1.08 -19.34 -16.35
N ALA A 103 0.23 -19.26 -17.38
CA ALA A 103 -1.21 -19.52 -17.25
C ALA A 103 -1.49 -20.94 -16.72
N ARG A 104 -0.74 -21.94 -17.23
CA ARG A 104 -0.85 -23.33 -16.80
C ARG A 104 -0.44 -23.51 -15.34
N ALA A 105 0.67 -22.90 -14.92
CA ALA A 105 1.10 -22.98 -13.52
C ALA A 105 0.09 -22.34 -12.55
N VAL A 106 -0.53 -21.21 -12.93
CA VAL A 106 -1.62 -20.60 -12.17
C VAL A 106 -2.84 -21.53 -12.12
N LYS A 107 -3.23 -22.12 -13.25
CA LYS A 107 -4.34 -23.07 -13.34
C LYS A 107 -4.12 -24.29 -12.44
N GLU A 108 -2.93 -24.88 -12.47
CA GLU A 108 -2.59 -26.04 -11.63
C GLU A 108 -2.66 -25.71 -10.14
N ALA A 109 -2.30 -24.49 -9.73
CA ALA A 109 -2.42 -24.05 -8.34
C ALA A 109 -3.90 -23.92 -7.91
N VAL A 110 -4.78 -23.44 -8.82
CA VAL A 110 -6.23 -23.39 -8.60
C VAL A 110 -6.82 -24.81 -8.48
N GLU A 111 -6.46 -25.70 -9.40
CA GLU A 111 -6.92 -27.09 -9.41
C GLU A 111 -6.46 -27.83 -8.15
N GLN A 112 -5.19 -27.66 -7.76
CA GLN A 112 -4.66 -28.26 -6.54
C GLN A 112 -5.39 -27.76 -5.28
N ALA A 113 -5.71 -26.46 -5.19
CA ALA A 113 -6.47 -25.92 -4.06
C ALA A 113 -7.86 -26.55 -3.95
N TRP A 114 -8.52 -26.73 -5.09
CA TRP A 114 -9.84 -27.34 -5.18
C TRP A 114 -9.84 -28.83 -4.81
N GLU A 115 -8.87 -29.59 -5.35
CA GLU A 115 -8.73 -31.02 -5.12
C GLU A 115 -8.35 -31.34 -3.67
N GLU A 116 -7.33 -30.66 -3.15
CA GLU A 116 -6.80 -30.92 -1.80
C GLU A 116 -7.63 -30.27 -0.69
N ARG A 117 -8.59 -29.40 -1.05
CA ARG A 117 -9.44 -28.66 -0.11
C ARG A 117 -8.65 -27.91 0.97
N ARG A 118 -7.48 -27.40 0.61
CA ARG A 118 -6.66 -26.50 1.43
C ARG A 118 -6.16 -25.29 0.62
N PRO A 119 -5.76 -24.19 1.29
CA PRO A 119 -5.14 -23.08 0.60
C PRO A 119 -3.83 -23.49 -0.09
N ILE A 120 -3.64 -23.04 -1.34
CA ILE A 120 -2.38 -23.15 -2.09
C ILE A 120 -1.83 -21.76 -2.35
N ARG A 121 -0.59 -21.53 -1.94
CA ARG A 121 0.13 -20.27 -2.14
C ARG A 121 1.03 -20.35 -3.35
N LEU A 122 0.89 -19.38 -4.25
CA LEU A 122 1.68 -19.25 -5.46
C LEU A 122 2.47 -17.94 -5.44
N MET A 123 3.77 -18.03 -5.62
CA MET A 123 4.64 -16.89 -5.87
C MET A 123 4.89 -16.76 -7.38
N LEU A 124 4.60 -15.59 -7.95
CA LEU A 124 4.95 -15.26 -9.33
C LEU A 124 6.24 -14.45 -9.33
N HIS A 125 7.32 -15.03 -9.80
CA HIS A 125 8.60 -14.32 -9.87
C HIS A 125 8.67 -13.42 -11.10
N THR A 126 9.35 -12.30 -10.92
CA THR A 126 9.68 -11.35 -11.99
C THR A 126 10.87 -11.84 -12.79
N LEU A 127 10.90 -11.48 -14.07
CA LEU A 127 12.02 -11.80 -14.96
C LEU A 127 12.97 -10.61 -15.05
N ARG A 128 14.14 -10.73 -14.40
CA ARG A 128 15.20 -9.72 -14.42
C ARG A 128 16.09 -9.92 -15.65
N LEU A 129 16.19 -8.90 -16.50
CA LEU A 129 17.00 -8.92 -17.72
C LEU A 129 18.33 -8.18 -17.55
N GLY A 130 18.43 -7.29 -16.55
CA GLY A 130 19.64 -6.53 -16.26
C GLY A 130 19.61 -5.88 -14.87
N PRO A 131 20.62 -5.05 -14.55
CA PRO A 131 20.70 -4.37 -13.25
C PRO A 131 19.46 -3.53 -12.93
N ASP A 132 18.94 -2.83 -13.93
CA ASP A 132 17.76 -1.96 -13.87
C ASP A 132 16.79 -2.28 -15.01
N ALA A 133 16.70 -3.55 -15.44
CA ALA A 133 15.86 -3.93 -16.57
C ALA A 133 15.09 -5.22 -16.24
N TRP A 134 13.78 -5.16 -16.45
CA TRP A 134 12.85 -6.22 -16.09
C TRP A 134 11.80 -6.44 -17.18
N ARG A 135 11.42 -7.68 -17.44
CA ARG A 135 10.28 -7.98 -18.32
C ARG A 135 9.00 -7.94 -17.51
N ARG A 136 8.09 -7.03 -17.87
CA ARG A 136 6.73 -7.00 -17.32
C ARG A 136 5.91 -8.12 -17.93
N TYR A 137 5.09 -8.77 -17.14
CA TYR A 137 3.94 -9.55 -17.62
C TYR A 137 2.74 -9.31 -16.71
N GLN A 138 1.55 -9.59 -17.22
CA GLN A 138 0.29 -9.38 -16.51
C GLN A 138 -0.44 -10.71 -16.40
N VAL A 139 -1.00 -10.98 -15.22
CA VAL A 139 -1.93 -12.08 -15.00
C VAL A 139 -3.28 -11.47 -14.66
N ARG A 140 -4.29 -11.73 -15.50
CA ARG A 140 -5.66 -11.27 -15.30
C ARG A 140 -6.58 -12.44 -15.00
N PHE A 141 -7.40 -12.30 -13.97
CA PHE A 141 -8.45 -13.25 -13.66
C PHE A 141 -9.79 -12.75 -14.19
N ASP A 142 -10.52 -13.60 -14.89
CA ASP A 142 -11.85 -13.32 -15.43
C ASP A 142 -12.88 -14.24 -14.76
N PRO A 143 -13.52 -13.81 -13.65
CA PRO A 143 -14.50 -14.62 -12.93
C PRO A 143 -15.74 -14.96 -13.77
N GLU A 144 -16.19 -14.04 -14.63
CA GLU A 144 -17.38 -14.22 -15.46
C GLU A 144 -17.19 -15.35 -16.47
N ARG A 145 -16.00 -15.44 -17.06
CA ARG A 145 -15.64 -16.47 -18.05
C ARG A 145 -14.91 -17.66 -17.43
N SER A 146 -14.63 -17.63 -16.13
CA SER A 146 -13.76 -18.57 -15.44
C SER A 146 -12.48 -18.82 -16.24
N ALA A 147 -11.69 -17.78 -16.45
CA ALA A 147 -10.47 -17.85 -17.27
C ALA A 147 -9.31 -17.07 -16.66
N ILE A 148 -8.10 -17.50 -16.98
CA ILE A 148 -6.85 -16.80 -16.72
C ILE A 148 -6.37 -16.21 -18.05
N GLU A 149 -5.93 -14.96 -18.02
CA GLU A 149 -5.27 -14.33 -19.14
C GLU A 149 -3.86 -13.91 -18.75
N VAL A 150 -2.90 -14.20 -19.63
CA VAL A 150 -1.52 -13.78 -19.45
C VAL A 150 -1.08 -12.95 -20.64
N THR A 151 -0.58 -11.75 -20.38
CA THR A 151 -0.03 -10.85 -21.39
C THR A 151 1.42 -10.56 -21.07
N ILE A 152 2.31 -10.76 -22.04
CA ILE A 152 3.71 -10.36 -21.91
C ILE A 152 3.82 -8.89 -22.29
N GLY A 153 4.33 -8.11 -21.35
CA GLY A 153 4.51 -6.68 -21.47
C GLY A 153 5.90 -6.27 -21.96
N PRO A 154 6.16 -4.96 -21.99
CA PRO A 154 7.44 -4.42 -22.38
C PRO A 154 8.52 -4.66 -21.32
N MET A 155 9.75 -4.34 -21.68
CA MET A 155 10.83 -4.19 -20.72
C MET A 155 10.68 -2.85 -19.99
N VAL A 156 10.80 -2.88 -18.67
CA VAL A 156 10.70 -1.70 -17.80
C VAL A 156 11.88 -1.59 -16.85
N SER A 157 12.16 -0.38 -16.41
CA SER A 157 13.13 -0.14 -15.34
C SER A 157 12.58 -0.50 -13.97
N THR A 158 13.43 -0.52 -12.95
CA THR A 158 12.97 -0.68 -11.55
C THR A 158 12.03 0.46 -11.14
N GLY A 159 12.19 1.65 -11.75
CA GLY A 159 11.29 2.79 -11.62
C GLY A 159 10.03 2.71 -12.49
N GLY A 160 9.73 1.56 -13.12
CA GLY A 160 8.53 1.34 -13.93
C GLY A 160 8.50 2.06 -15.28
N ARG A 161 9.60 2.71 -15.70
CA ARG A 161 9.69 3.39 -17.00
C ARG A 161 9.89 2.38 -18.12
N LEU A 162 9.24 2.62 -19.25
CA LEU A 162 9.44 1.83 -20.47
C LEU A 162 10.91 1.92 -20.92
N ILE A 163 11.56 0.77 -21.12
CA ILE A 163 12.89 0.66 -21.72
C ILE A 163 12.76 0.25 -23.19
N ALA A 164 12.05 -0.85 -23.46
CA ALA A 164 11.87 -1.38 -24.81
C ALA A 164 10.52 -2.11 -24.95
N PRO A 165 9.78 -1.90 -26.04
CA PRO A 165 8.52 -2.62 -26.28
C PRO A 165 8.75 -4.05 -26.84
N GLU A 166 9.95 -4.36 -27.33
CA GLU A 166 10.30 -5.62 -27.97
C GLU A 166 10.06 -6.83 -27.06
N GLY A 167 9.52 -7.92 -27.62
CA GLY A 167 9.16 -9.12 -26.84
C GLY A 167 7.82 -9.02 -26.11
N SER A 168 7.08 -7.91 -26.21
CA SER A 168 5.69 -7.85 -25.76
C SER A 168 4.78 -8.69 -26.64
N SER A 169 3.83 -9.39 -26.03
CA SER A 169 2.76 -10.07 -26.75
C SER A 169 1.64 -9.06 -27.03
N GLY A 170 1.35 -8.83 -28.31
CA GLY A 170 0.23 -7.95 -28.70
C GLY A 170 -1.15 -8.49 -28.33
N SER A 171 -1.28 -9.78 -28.01
CA SER A 171 -2.54 -10.42 -27.60
C SER A 171 -2.37 -11.26 -26.32
N PRO A 172 -3.36 -11.23 -25.41
CA PRO A 172 -3.35 -12.05 -24.21
C PRO A 172 -3.52 -13.53 -24.57
N PHE A 173 -2.75 -14.41 -23.94
CA PHE A 173 -3.02 -15.84 -23.93
C PHE A 173 -4.12 -16.13 -22.92
N ARG A 174 -5.23 -16.72 -23.35
CA ARG A 174 -6.36 -17.07 -22.48
C ARG A 174 -6.42 -18.57 -22.23
N LEU A 175 -6.52 -18.95 -20.96
CA LEU A 175 -6.69 -20.33 -20.53
C LEU A 175 -7.96 -20.48 -19.68
N PRO A 176 -8.95 -21.29 -20.13
CA PRO A 176 -10.13 -21.59 -19.32
C PRO A 176 -9.80 -22.39 -18.06
N LEU A 177 -10.50 -22.06 -16.97
CA LEU A 177 -10.52 -22.78 -15.71
C LEU A 177 -11.78 -23.67 -15.65
N PRO A 178 -11.64 -24.95 -15.27
CA PRO A 178 -12.79 -25.83 -15.07
C PRO A 178 -13.56 -25.54 -13.77
N ILE A 179 -12.98 -24.73 -12.89
CA ILE A 179 -13.49 -24.43 -11.54
C ILE A 179 -13.87 -22.94 -11.48
N PRO A 180 -15.07 -22.58 -10.98
CA PRO A 180 -15.43 -21.19 -10.75
C PRO A 180 -14.44 -20.49 -9.81
N ILE A 181 -14.08 -19.25 -10.13
CA ILE A 181 -13.18 -18.44 -9.30
C ILE A 181 -13.90 -17.20 -8.75
N ARG A 182 -13.49 -16.78 -7.55
CA ARG A 182 -13.90 -15.50 -6.96
C ARG A 182 -12.67 -14.64 -6.76
N TYR A 183 -12.71 -13.42 -7.27
CA TYR A 183 -11.60 -12.49 -7.15
C TYR A 183 -12.13 -11.06 -7.01
N ASP A 184 -11.84 -10.45 -5.86
CA ASP A 184 -12.42 -9.18 -5.43
C ASP A 184 -11.43 -8.01 -5.46
N TYR A 185 -10.22 -8.25 -5.99
CA TYR A 185 -9.15 -7.27 -6.14
C TYR A 185 -9.07 -6.76 -7.59
N ASP A 186 -8.07 -5.90 -7.88
CA ASP A 186 -7.83 -5.39 -9.22
C ASP A 186 -7.66 -6.57 -10.19
N PRO A 187 -8.48 -6.67 -11.26
CA PRO A 187 -8.46 -7.80 -12.19
C PRO A 187 -7.08 -8.06 -12.78
N GLU A 188 -6.25 -7.03 -12.91
CA GLU A 188 -4.93 -7.10 -13.53
C GLU A 188 -3.81 -7.10 -12.48
N ILE A 189 -3.07 -8.21 -12.41
CA ILE A 189 -1.86 -8.32 -11.59
C ILE A 189 -0.66 -8.08 -12.48
N VAL A 190 -0.01 -6.93 -12.29
CA VAL A 190 1.25 -6.61 -12.98
C VAL A 190 2.41 -7.26 -12.22
N VAL A 191 3.25 -7.99 -12.94
CA VAL A 191 4.49 -8.61 -12.44
C VAL A 191 5.66 -8.03 -13.22
N ASP A 192 6.41 -7.13 -12.60
CA ASP A 192 7.48 -6.40 -13.29
C ASP A 192 8.73 -6.11 -12.47
N ILE A 193 8.67 -5.92 -11.15
CA ILE A 193 9.87 -5.55 -10.35
C ILE A 193 10.04 -6.37 -9.06
N PHE A 194 11.30 -6.42 -8.60
CA PHE A 194 11.74 -7.10 -7.37
C PHE A 194 11.54 -8.62 -7.34
N SER A 195 10.62 -9.11 -6.51
CA SER A 195 10.39 -10.55 -6.32
C SER A 195 9.10 -11.01 -6.99
N GLY A 196 8.26 -10.06 -7.41
CA GLY A 196 6.88 -10.29 -7.86
C GLY A 196 5.89 -10.59 -6.73
N PRO A 197 4.59 -10.69 -7.05
CA PRO A 197 3.52 -10.86 -6.08
C PRO A 197 3.31 -12.33 -5.68
N SER A 198 2.70 -12.49 -4.51
CA SER A 198 2.17 -13.78 -4.04
C SER A 198 0.65 -13.78 -4.05
N MET A 199 0.07 -14.95 -4.29
CA MET A 199 -1.37 -15.18 -4.27
C MET A 199 -1.66 -16.42 -3.41
N ALA A 200 -2.84 -16.46 -2.81
CA ALA A 200 -3.38 -17.69 -2.24
C ALA A 200 -4.70 -18.06 -2.93
N PHE A 201 -4.81 -19.33 -3.29
CA PHE A 201 -6.02 -19.96 -3.82
C PHE A 201 -6.69 -20.69 -2.66
N VAL A 202 -7.81 -20.16 -2.19
CA VAL A 202 -8.54 -20.69 -1.03
C VAL A 202 -9.80 -21.40 -1.53
N PRO A 203 -9.92 -22.72 -1.33
CA PRO A 203 -11.11 -23.44 -1.74
C PRO A 203 -12.31 -23.06 -0.88
N GLU A 204 -13.44 -22.85 -1.54
CA GLU A 204 -14.76 -22.67 -0.95
C GLU A 204 -15.70 -23.80 -1.37
N GLU A 205 -16.96 -23.74 -0.93
CA GLU A 205 -17.95 -24.77 -1.24
C GLU A 205 -18.14 -24.93 -2.76
N ASP A 206 -18.25 -23.83 -3.50
CA ASP A 206 -18.63 -23.79 -4.91
C ASP A 206 -17.62 -23.11 -5.84
N ALA A 207 -16.54 -22.54 -5.28
CA ALA A 207 -15.53 -21.79 -6.05
C ALA A 207 -14.15 -21.84 -5.38
N VAL A 208 -13.14 -21.30 -6.05
CA VAL A 208 -11.84 -20.98 -5.46
C VAL A 208 -11.70 -19.47 -5.34
N ARG A 209 -11.56 -18.96 -4.11
CA ARG A 209 -11.28 -17.54 -3.86
C ARG A 209 -9.79 -17.25 -4.04
N ILE A 210 -9.49 -16.23 -4.81
CA ILE A 210 -8.13 -15.77 -5.07
C ILE A 210 -7.84 -14.59 -4.14
N LEU A 211 -6.80 -14.70 -3.33
CA LEU A 211 -6.32 -13.65 -2.43
C LEU A 211 -5.01 -13.08 -2.95
N PHE A 212 -5.01 -11.79 -3.28
CA PHE A 212 -3.79 -11.05 -3.60
C PHE A 212 -3.04 -10.68 -2.31
N LEU A 213 -1.73 -10.96 -2.28
CA LEU A 213 -0.83 -10.75 -1.14
C LEU A 213 -1.44 -11.23 0.18
N PRO A 214 -1.59 -12.55 0.36
CA PRO A 214 -2.33 -13.13 1.51
C PRO A 214 -1.72 -12.77 2.88
N TRP A 215 -0.41 -12.52 2.95
CA TRP A 215 0.30 -12.11 4.17
C TRP A 215 0.07 -10.63 4.53
N HIS A 216 -0.17 -9.77 3.54
CA HIS A 216 -0.37 -8.33 3.74
C HIS A 216 -1.80 -8.09 4.26
N ARG A 217 -1.99 -7.13 5.16
CA ARG A 217 -3.29 -6.77 5.77
C ARG A 217 -4.01 -7.94 6.44
N ALA A 218 -3.21 -8.88 6.94
CA ALA A 218 -3.68 -10.03 7.71
C ALA A 218 -3.72 -9.66 9.20
N TRP A 219 -2.91 -10.33 10.03
CA TRP A 219 -2.94 -10.16 11.48
C TRP A 219 -2.51 -8.76 11.97
N SER A 220 -1.60 -8.12 11.24
CA SER A 220 -1.10 -6.78 11.52
C SER A 220 -2.20 -5.71 11.36
N HIS A 221 -3.14 -5.89 10.45
CA HIS A 221 -4.19 -4.89 10.16
C HIS A 221 -5.48 -5.16 10.93
N SER A 222 -5.33 -5.40 12.24
CA SER A 222 -6.42 -5.68 13.16
C SER A 222 -6.69 -4.52 14.12
N LEU A 223 -7.97 -4.14 14.25
CA LEU A 223 -8.40 -3.15 15.24
C LEU A 223 -8.26 -3.68 16.67
N VAL A 224 -8.28 -5.00 16.85
CA VAL A 224 -8.00 -5.64 18.15
C VAL A 224 -6.53 -5.44 18.52
N LEU A 225 -5.62 -5.57 17.54
CA LEU A 225 -4.20 -5.32 17.75
C LEU A 225 -3.94 -3.83 18.01
N ALA A 226 -4.64 -2.94 17.31
CA ALA A 226 -4.59 -1.49 17.58
C ALA A 226 -5.01 -1.17 19.03
N ALA A 227 -6.10 -1.76 19.51
CA ALA A 227 -6.56 -1.60 20.89
C ALA A 227 -5.53 -2.16 21.90
N LEU A 228 -4.98 -3.35 21.64
CA LEU A 228 -3.94 -3.94 22.48
C LEU A 228 -2.69 -3.05 22.56
N LEU A 229 -2.22 -2.54 21.42
CA LEU A 229 -1.10 -1.60 21.37
C LEU A 229 -1.39 -0.36 22.20
N GLY A 230 -2.60 0.21 22.08
CA GLY A 230 -3.02 1.34 22.87
C GLY A 230 -3.05 1.06 24.37
N VAL A 231 -3.54 -0.11 24.80
CA VAL A 231 -3.53 -0.51 26.21
C VAL A 231 -2.10 -0.66 26.72
N VAL A 232 -1.24 -1.39 26.01
CA VAL A 232 0.16 -1.62 26.42
C VAL A 232 0.93 -0.31 26.48
N ALA A 233 0.85 0.52 25.44
CA ALA A 233 1.49 1.83 25.43
C ALA A 233 0.92 2.75 26.54
N GLY A 234 -0.38 2.65 26.82
CA GLY A 234 -1.03 3.36 27.91
C GLY A 234 -0.55 2.97 29.30
N LEU A 235 -0.27 1.67 29.52
CA LEU A 235 0.29 1.18 30.78
C LEU A 235 1.74 1.62 30.98
N LEU A 236 2.53 1.71 29.91
CA LEU A 236 3.95 2.07 29.96
C LEU A 236 4.20 3.58 30.00
N GLY A 237 3.37 4.36 29.29
CA GLY A 237 3.57 5.79 29.04
C GLY A 237 2.43 6.69 29.51
N GLY A 238 1.40 6.12 30.15
CA GLY A 238 0.18 6.81 30.53
C GLY A 238 -0.88 6.81 29.42
N ALA A 239 -2.14 6.96 29.83
CA ALA A 239 -3.31 6.79 28.95
C ALA A 239 -3.26 7.62 27.65
N ARG A 240 -2.66 8.81 27.68
CA ARG A 240 -2.50 9.68 26.49
C ARG A 240 -1.65 9.04 25.41
N ILE A 241 -0.51 8.46 25.78
CA ILE A 241 0.37 7.72 24.85
C ILE A 241 -0.38 6.50 24.31
N GLY A 242 -1.17 5.83 25.17
CA GLY A 242 -2.04 4.75 24.74
C GLY A 242 -3.04 5.15 23.66
N TRP A 243 -3.74 6.28 23.84
CA TRP A 243 -4.68 6.79 22.84
C TRP A 243 -3.99 7.15 21.52
N VAL A 244 -2.87 7.88 21.59
CA VAL A 244 -2.11 8.29 20.39
C VAL A 244 -1.64 7.08 19.60
N MET A 245 -1.02 6.10 20.27
CA MET A 245 -0.50 4.90 19.61
C MET A 245 -1.62 4.01 19.07
N GLY A 246 -2.65 3.72 19.87
CA GLY A 246 -3.73 2.83 19.47
C GLY A 246 -4.58 3.42 18.34
N LEU A 247 -4.92 4.71 18.43
CA LEU A 247 -5.72 5.37 17.39
C LEU A 247 -4.88 5.66 16.13
N GLY A 248 -3.58 5.96 16.25
CA GLY A 248 -2.69 6.11 15.10
C GLY A 248 -2.60 4.82 14.28
N TYR A 249 -2.42 3.68 14.97
CA TYR A 249 -2.44 2.36 14.35
C TYR A 249 -3.80 2.03 13.72
N ALA A 250 -4.90 2.34 14.41
CA ALA A 250 -6.25 2.13 13.89
C ALA A 250 -6.53 2.99 12.65
N LEU A 251 -6.04 4.24 12.61
CA LEU A 251 -6.22 5.15 11.49
C LEU A 251 -5.62 4.58 10.20
N HIS A 252 -4.41 4.03 10.26
CA HIS A 252 -3.80 3.33 9.11
C HIS A 252 -4.73 2.25 8.55
N ILE A 253 -5.25 1.37 9.43
CA ILE A 253 -6.15 0.28 9.02
C ILE A 253 -7.42 0.84 8.37
N LEU A 254 -7.98 1.92 8.92
CA LEU A 254 -9.18 2.56 8.38
C LEU A 254 -8.94 3.22 7.03
N GLU A 255 -7.79 3.88 6.83
CA GLU A 255 -7.38 4.42 5.53
C GLU A 255 -7.25 3.29 4.50
N ASP A 256 -6.65 2.18 4.91
CA ASP A 256 -6.51 1.00 4.05
C ASP A 256 -7.84 0.32 3.69
N GLN A 257 -8.85 0.44 4.55
CA GLN A 257 -10.21 -0.01 4.22
C GLN A 257 -10.89 0.81 3.13
N LEU A 258 -10.40 2.01 2.81
CA LEU A 258 -10.90 2.77 1.66
C LEU A 258 -10.41 2.18 0.32
N GLY A 259 -9.38 1.32 0.38
CA GLY A 259 -8.77 0.65 -0.77
C GLY A 259 -9.58 -0.52 -1.34
N TRP A 260 -8.95 -1.28 -2.24
CA TRP A 260 -9.53 -2.48 -2.85
C TRP A 260 -9.23 -3.76 -2.06
N MET A 261 -8.03 -3.88 -1.48
CA MET A 261 -7.61 -5.11 -0.79
C MET A 261 -8.46 -5.42 0.44
N GLY A 262 -8.82 -4.39 1.21
CA GLY A 262 -9.39 -4.57 2.53
C GLY A 262 -8.39 -5.05 3.59
N SER A 263 -8.88 -5.45 4.76
CA SER A 263 -8.08 -5.82 5.95
C SER A 263 -8.78 -6.87 6.81
N ASN A 264 -8.03 -7.65 7.57
CA ASN A 264 -8.58 -8.53 8.61
C ASN A 264 -8.75 -7.76 9.93
N LEU A 265 -9.89 -7.06 10.04
CA LEU A 265 -10.17 -6.12 11.14
C LEU A 265 -10.22 -6.75 12.54
N PHE A 266 -10.48 -8.05 12.65
CA PHE A 266 -10.79 -8.71 13.93
C PHE A 266 -9.87 -9.89 14.24
N TRP A 267 -8.68 -9.98 13.65
CA TRP A 267 -7.67 -10.94 14.09
C TRP A 267 -7.36 -10.73 15.59
N PRO A 268 -7.24 -11.77 16.45
CA PRO A 268 -7.13 -13.19 16.11
C PRO A 268 -8.46 -13.96 16.05
N PHE A 269 -9.61 -13.30 16.23
CA PHE A 269 -10.92 -13.97 16.27
C PHE A 269 -11.36 -14.48 14.88
N THR A 270 -10.88 -13.85 13.81
CA THR A 270 -11.12 -14.28 12.43
C THR A 270 -9.84 -14.25 11.61
N ARG A 271 -9.82 -15.06 10.54
CA ARG A 271 -8.80 -15.03 9.48
C ARG A 271 -9.33 -14.42 8.19
N HIS A 272 -10.61 -14.06 8.14
CA HIS A 272 -11.25 -13.51 6.96
C HIS A 272 -10.93 -12.03 6.80
N ARG A 273 -10.49 -11.65 5.61
CA ARG A 273 -10.32 -10.25 5.21
C ARG A 273 -11.68 -9.65 4.87
N VAL A 274 -12.01 -8.52 5.46
CA VAL A 274 -13.18 -7.72 5.09
C VAL A 274 -12.82 -6.93 3.84
N PRO A 275 -13.57 -7.03 2.73
CA PRO A 275 -13.29 -6.28 1.51
C PRO A 275 -13.25 -4.77 1.78
N GLY A 276 -12.37 -4.06 1.08
CA GLY A 276 -12.32 -2.60 1.15
C GLY A 276 -13.46 -1.95 0.38
N LEU A 277 -13.64 -0.64 0.58
CA LEU A 277 -14.72 0.15 -0.02
C LEU A 277 -14.50 0.45 -1.52
N ARG A 278 -13.31 0.16 -2.06
CA ARG A 278 -12.94 0.38 -3.47
C ARG A 278 -13.06 1.85 -3.91
N TRP A 279 -12.82 2.79 -3.00
CA TRP A 279 -12.91 4.23 -3.28
C TRP A 279 -11.63 4.79 -3.89
N MET A 280 -10.49 4.17 -3.59
CA MET A 280 -9.17 4.62 -4.01
C MET A 280 -8.25 3.42 -4.25
N ARG A 281 -7.28 3.55 -5.15
CA ARG A 281 -6.13 2.64 -5.21
C ARG A 281 -4.99 3.27 -4.44
N SER A 282 -4.18 2.45 -3.79
CA SER A 282 -3.03 2.96 -3.03
C SER A 282 -2.02 3.65 -3.94
N VAL A 283 -1.90 3.22 -5.20
CA VAL A 283 -1.05 3.85 -6.24
C VAL A 283 -1.61 5.16 -6.80
N ASP A 284 -2.86 5.52 -6.50
CA ASP A 284 -3.43 6.73 -7.06
C ASP A 284 -2.76 7.95 -6.39
N PRO A 285 -2.14 8.87 -7.14
CA PRO A 285 -1.49 10.04 -6.54
C PRO A 285 -2.50 10.96 -5.87
N TRP A 286 -3.75 10.92 -6.34
CA TRP A 286 -4.77 11.87 -5.93
C TRP A 286 -5.33 11.66 -4.51
N PRO A 287 -5.78 10.45 -4.14
CA PRO A 287 -6.16 10.14 -2.76
C PRO A 287 -5.02 10.37 -1.77
N ASN A 288 -3.79 10.01 -2.12
CA ASN A 288 -2.62 10.24 -1.27
C ASN A 288 -2.38 11.74 -1.05
N PHE A 289 -2.38 12.55 -2.12
CA PHE A 289 -2.26 14.01 -2.00
C PHE A 289 -3.37 14.60 -1.13
N ALA A 290 -4.63 14.17 -1.33
CA ALA A 290 -5.76 14.66 -0.56
C ALA A 290 -5.64 14.33 0.94
N ALA A 291 -5.18 13.11 1.28
CA ALA A 291 -4.93 12.70 2.66
C ALA A 291 -3.82 13.54 3.32
N VAL A 292 -2.71 13.76 2.60
CA VAL A 292 -1.60 14.61 3.05
C VAL A 292 -2.09 16.06 3.24
N TRP A 293 -2.80 16.62 2.27
CA TRP A 293 -3.32 18.00 2.34
C TRP A 293 -4.28 18.19 3.52
N LEU A 294 -5.23 17.28 3.69
CA LEU A 294 -6.14 17.28 4.83
C LEU A 294 -5.36 17.22 6.14
N SER A 295 -4.37 16.33 6.24
CA SER A 295 -3.53 16.18 7.42
C SER A 295 -2.78 17.48 7.75
N LEU A 296 -2.18 18.14 6.75
CA LEU A 296 -1.50 19.43 6.96
C LEU A 296 -2.45 20.51 7.46
N VAL A 297 -3.64 20.63 6.87
CA VAL A 297 -4.66 21.60 7.30
C VAL A 297 -5.07 21.34 8.75
N LEU A 298 -5.31 20.08 9.12
CA LEU A 298 -5.70 19.70 10.47
C LEU A 298 -4.57 19.92 11.50
N ILE A 299 -3.32 19.60 11.13
CA ILE A 299 -2.15 19.86 11.97
C ILE A 299 -2.04 21.36 12.26
N LEU A 300 -1.99 22.19 11.22
CA LEU A 300 -1.85 23.64 11.37
C LEU A 300 -3.01 24.23 12.19
N TRP A 301 -4.23 23.78 11.91
CA TRP A 301 -5.42 24.19 12.65
C TRP A 301 -5.34 23.85 14.14
N ASN A 302 -4.97 22.62 14.49
CA ASN A 302 -4.90 22.20 15.89
C ASN A 302 -3.73 22.86 16.62
N LEU A 303 -2.56 23.01 15.97
CA LEU A 303 -1.43 23.73 16.53
C LEU A 303 -1.79 25.18 16.85
N ASP A 304 -2.49 25.86 15.95
CA ASP A 304 -2.92 27.25 16.14
C ASP A 304 -4.01 27.37 17.22
N ARG A 305 -5.01 26.49 17.18
CA ARG A 305 -6.13 26.45 18.14
C ARG A 305 -5.66 26.19 19.58
N PHE A 306 -4.59 25.41 19.75
CA PHE A 306 -4.04 25.08 21.07
C PHE A 306 -2.85 25.95 21.47
N SER A 307 -2.45 26.90 20.61
CA SER A 307 -1.46 27.91 20.94
C SER A 307 -2.00 28.96 21.93
N ALA A 308 -1.11 29.74 22.54
CA ALA A 308 -1.50 30.84 23.42
C ALA A 308 -2.18 32.01 22.67
N SER A 309 -1.95 32.11 21.35
CA SER A 309 -2.45 33.20 20.51
C SER A 309 -2.79 32.64 19.13
N SER A 310 -4.05 32.23 18.95
CA SER A 310 -4.55 31.73 17.68
C SER A 310 -4.52 32.83 16.61
N LEU A 311 -3.90 32.52 15.48
CA LEU A 311 -3.74 33.38 14.31
C LEU A 311 -4.66 32.96 13.16
N LEU A 312 -5.10 31.70 13.13
CA LEU A 312 -5.91 31.17 12.05
C LEU A 312 -7.40 31.50 12.26
N PRO A 313 -8.10 31.88 11.20
CA PRO A 313 -9.53 32.16 11.29
C PRO A 313 -10.34 30.86 11.44
N PRO A 314 -11.55 30.89 12.07
CA PRO A 314 -12.39 29.70 12.30
C PRO A 314 -12.75 28.87 11.07
N TRP A 315 -12.73 29.49 9.89
CA TRP A 315 -13.03 28.83 8.62
C TRP A 315 -11.82 28.12 8.00
N PHE A 316 -10.60 28.29 8.54
CA PHE A 316 -9.37 27.71 7.97
C PHE A 316 -9.46 26.21 7.66
N PRO A 317 -10.08 25.34 8.50
CA PRO A 317 -10.24 23.93 8.17
C PRO A 317 -11.02 23.66 6.88
N LEU A 318 -11.87 24.59 6.45
CA LEU A 318 -12.61 24.47 5.19
C LEU A 318 -11.67 24.47 3.98
N LEU A 319 -10.42 24.96 4.11
CA LEU A 319 -9.39 24.88 3.07
C LEU A 319 -8.96 23.44 2.74
N ALA A 320 -9.33 22.46 3.56
CA ALA A 320 -9.12 21.05 3.23
C ALA A 320 -9.92 20.59 1.99
N LEU A 321 -11.05 21.25 1.68
CA LEU A 321 -11.95 20.89 0.59
C LEU A 321 -11.59 21.50 -0.80
N PRO A 322 -11.31 22.81 -0.92
CA PRO A 322 -11.18 23.46 -2.22
C PRO A 322 -9.87 23.12 -2.93
N LEU A 323 -8.72 23.07 -2.26
CA LEU A 323 -7.46 22.89 -2.98
C LEU A 323 -7.38 21.52 -3.68
N PRO A 324 -7.79 20.41 -3.03
CA PRO A 324 -7.81 19.17 -3.74
C PRO A 324 -8.77 19.24 -4.95
N PHE A 325 -10.00 19.70 -4.72
CA PHE A 325 -10.99 19.80 -5.79
C PHE A 325 -10.52 20.66 -6.98
N LEU A 326 -9.90 21.80 -6.72
CA LEU A 326 -9.39 22.73 -7.73
C LEU A 326 -8.22 22.15 -8.53
N LEU A 327 -7.25 21.47 -7.89
CA LEU A 327 -6.15 20.84 -8.59
C LEU A 327 -6.63 19.68 -9.47
N ARG A 328 -7.61 18.90 -8.99
CA ARG A 328 -8.25 17.84 -9.79
C ARG A 328 -8.99 18.40 -11.01
N MET A 329 -9.64 19.55 -10.84
CA MET A 329 -10.33 20.24 -11.94
C MET A 329 -9.33 20.84 -12.94
N ALA A 330 -8.25 21.46 -12.47
CA ALA A 330 -7.19 22.03 -13.30
C ALA A 330 -6.46 20.97 -14.12
N GLY A 331 -6.11 19.82 -13.52
CA GLY A 331 -5.48 18.70 -14.25
C GLY A 331 -6.38 18.03 -15.29
N ARG A 332 -7.69 18.33 -15.29
CA ARG A 332 -8.66 17.89 -16.30
C ARG A 332 -9.02 18.98 -17.30
N HIS A 333 -8.47 20.18 -17.15
CA HIS A 333 -8.75 21.30 -18.02
C HIS A 333 -7.96 21.13 -19.34
N PRO A 334 -8.63 21.10 -20.52
CA PRO A 334 -8.00 20.81 -21.81
C PRO A 334 -6.80 21.72 -22.12
N ALA A 335 -6.93 23.03 -21.85
CA ALA A 335 -5.88 24.01 -22.14
C ALA A 335 -4.58 23.84 -21.33
N LEU A 336 -4.60 23.10 -20.22
CA LEU A 336 -3.40 22.79 -19.42
C LEU A 336 -2.75 21.46 -19.82
N ARG A 337 -3.48 20.59 -20.55
CA ARG A 337 -2.92 19.34 -21.12
C ARG A 337 -2.09 19.60 -22.37
N GLU A 338 -2.57 20.46 -23.27
CA GLU A 338 -1.88 20.75 -24.54
C GLU A 338 -0.47 21.34 -24.33
N GLN A 339 -0.25 22.13 -23.27
CA GLN A 339 1.07 22.68 -22.96
C GLN A 339 2.08 21.68 -22.37
N TRP A 340 1.63 20.54 -21.84
CA TRP A 340 2.52 19.52 -21.28
C TRP A 340 2.99 18.51 -22.33
N ASP A 341 2.16 18.26 -23.36
CA ASP A 341 2.52 17.36 -24.46
C ASP A 341 3.47 18.03 -25.49
N GLU A 342 3.53 19.36 -25.55
CA GLU A 342 4.48 20.10 -26.43
C GLU A 342 5.91 20.23 -25.83
N ALA A 343 6.11 19.86 -24.56
CA ALA A 343 7.39 20.06 -23.86
C ALA A 343 8.32 18.84 -23.83
N ASP A 344 7.98 17.76 -24.55
CA ASP A 344 8.86 16.60 -24.76
C ASP A 344 9.32 16.56 -26.23
N PRO A 345 10.34 17.35 -26.62
CA PRO A 345 11.00 17.16 -27.90
C PRO A 345 12.01 16.01 -27.78
N ASP A 346 11.78 14.96 -28.58
CA ASP A 346 12.66 13.87 -29.03
C ASP A 346 14.07 13.74 -28.40
#